data_AF-A0A8C2FCK9-F1
#
_entry.id   AF-A0A8C2FCK9-F1
#
_cell.length_a   1.000
_cell.length_b   1.000
_cell.length_c   1.000
_cell.angle_alpha   90.00
_cell.angle_beta   90.00
_cell.angle_gamma   90.00
#
_symmetry.space_group_name_H-M   'P 1'
#
loop_
_entity.id
_entity.type
_entity.pdbx_description
1 polymer ?
#
loop_
_entity_poly.entity_id
_entity_poly.type
_entity_poly.pdbx_seq_one_letter_code
_entity_poly.pdbx_strand_id
1 'polypeptide(L)'
;TMKTVALFLFLTGLLGRAQGWENNYDEPLNFNCPAGQSISSITSNYHEDRRWEFGCQATFGQSAECYWTNYINDFDQVLLFECPAEHVIAGMSSYHNNYYEDRRLKSLGYICSNSQQYIVWVK
;
A
#
# COMPACT_ATOMS: atom_id res chain seq x y z
N THR A 1 7.09 -39.53 -36.12
CA THR A 1 6.13 -38.69 -35.35
C THR A 1 6.89 -37.53 -34.74
N MET A 2 6.62 -36.33 -35.23
CA MET A 2 7.37 -35.12 -34.89
C MET A 2 6.84 -34.59 -33.55
N LYS A 3 7.70 -34.53 -32.52
CA LYS A 3 7.34 -34.00 -31.20
C LYS A 3 7.35 -32.47 -31.28
N THR A 4 6.18 -31.86 -31.21
CA THR A 4 6.04 -30.40 -31.12
C THR A 4 6.61 -29.94 -29.78
N VAL A 5 7.72 -29.21 -29.80
CA VAL A 5 8.25 -28.54 -28.60
C VAL A 5 7.46 -27.25 -28.43
N ALA A 6 6.59 -27.21 -27.42
CA ALA A 6 5.90 -25.97 -27.04
C ALA A 6 6.91 -25.06 -26.32
N LEU A 7 7.26 -23.95 -26.97
CA LEU A 7 8.07 -22.90 -26.38
C LEU A 7 7.21 -22.10 -25.39
N PHE A 8 7.30 -22.42 -24.11
CA PHE A 8 6.70 -21.59 -23.05
C PHE A 8 7.53 -20.32 -22.90
N LEU A 9 7.12 -19.25 -23.58
CA LEU A 9 7.58 -17.90 -23.28
C LEU A 9 7.02 -17.53 -21.91
N PHE A 10 7.80 -17.75 -20.84
CA PHE A 10 7.58 -17.07 -19.58
C PHE A 10 7.84 -15.59 -19.82
N LEU A 11 6.79 -14.85 -20.18
CA LEU A 11 6.78 -13.41 -20.07
C LEU A 11 6.79 -13.12 -18.57
N THR A 12 7.97 -13.13 -17.95
CA THR A 12 8.13 -12.50 -16.64
C THR A 12 7.92 -11.02 -16.88
N GLY A 13 6.67 -10.60 -16.85
CA GLY A 13 6.29 -9.20 -16.83
C GLY A 13 6.89 -8.62 -15.56
N LEU A 14 8.11 -8.10 -15.67
CA LEU A 14 8.56 -7.01 -14.81
C LEU A 14 7.70 -5.80 -15.18
N LEU A 15 6.41 -5.86 -14.82
CA LEU A 15 5.57 -4.70 -14.68
C LEU A 15 6.10 -3.98 -13.43
N GLY A 16 7.25 -3.31 -13.58
CA GLY A 16 7.56 -2.22 -12.69
C GLY A 16 6.40 -1.24 -12.82
N ARG A 17 5.57 -1.14 -11.79
CA ARG A 17 4.48 -0.16 -11.79
C ARG A 17 5.11 1.20 -11.99
N ALA A 18 4.56 1.97 -12.93
CA ALA A 18 4.97 3.34 -13.15
C ALA A 18 4.84 4.10 -11.82
N GLN A 19 5.92 4.75 -11.38
CA GLN A 19 5.87 5.74 -10.29
C GLN A 19 4.85 6.83 -10.65
N GLY A 20 3.96 7.14 -9.71
CA GLY A 20 2.89 8.11 -9.91
C GLY A 20 1.88 8.15 -8.77
N TRP A 21 0.96 9.11 -8.85
CA TRP A 21 -0.12 9.26 -7.89
C TRP A 21 -1.14 8.12 -8.03
N GLU A 22 -1.36 7.39 -6.94
CA GLU A 22 -2.29 6.26 -6.82
C GLU A 22 -3.75 6.70 -6.69
N ASN A 23 -3.98 7.97 -6.38
CA ASN A 23 -5.28 8.61 -6.39
C ASN A 23 -5.19 10.06 -6.87
N ASN A 24 -6.31 10.58 -7.35
CA ASN A 24 -6.51 12.03 -7.53
C ASN A 24 -7.06 12.65 -6.23
N TYR A 25 -7.10 13.99 -6.18
CA TYR A 25 -7.79 14.70 -5.10
C TYR A 25 -9.28 14.31 -5.07
N ASP A 26 -9.86 14.30 -3.88
CA ASP A 26 -11.23 13.92 -3.53
C ASP A 26 -11.60 12.46 -3.87
N GLU A 27 -10.76 11.76 -4.62
CA GLU A 27 -10.97 10.37 -5.00
C GLU A 27 -10.45 9.39 -3.92
N PRO A 28 -11.09 8.22 -3.77
CA PRO A 28 -10.62 7.19 -2.85
C PRO A 28 -9.21 6.69 -3.20
N LEU A 29 -8.42 6.41 -2.18
CA LEU A 29 -7.18 5.62 -2.31
C LEU A 29 -7.50 4.14 -2.07
N ASN A 30 -7.02 3.26 -2.94
CA ASN A 30 -7.03 1.81 -2.74
C ASN A 30 -5.75 1.19 -3.31
N PHE A 31 -4.69 1.14 -2.49
CA PHE A 31 -3.38 0.68 -2.93
C PHE A 31 -2.92 -0.58 -2.20
N ASN A 32 -2.37 -1.54 -2.95
CA ASN A 32 -1.68 -2.72 -2.43
C ASN A 32 -0.39 -2.97 -3.23
N CYS A 33 0.70 -3.25 -2.52
CA CYS A 33 1.92 -3.79 -3.11
C CYS A 33 1.67 -5.19 -3.70
N PRO A 34 2.47 -5.61 -4.71
CA PRO A 34 2.44 -6.97 -5.21
C PRO A 34 2.65 -8.02 -4.10
N ALA A 35 2.20 -9.25 -4.34
CA ALA A 35 2.38 -10.35 -3.40
C ALA A 35 3.87 -10.54 -3.03
N GLY A 36 4.16 -10.72 -1.72
CA GLY A 36 5.53 -10.81 -1.20
C GLY A 36 6.23 -9.47 -0.98
N GLN A 37 5.57 -8.35 -1.27
CA GLN A 37 6.13 -7.01 -1.12
C GLN A 37 5.41 -6.19 -0.05
N SER A 38 6.16 -5.32 0.63
CA SER A 38 5.64 -4.30 1.54
C SER A 38 5.90 -2.91 0.97
N ILE A 39 5.20 -1.92 1.51
CA ILE A 39 5.49 -0.51 1.26
C ILE A 39 6.91 -0.22 1.75
N SER A 40 7.71 0.44 0.91
CA SER A 40 9.09 0.85 1.18
C SER A 40 9.25 2.37 1.22
N SER A 41 8.35 3.10 0.56
CA SER A 41 8.31 4.56 0.59
C SER A 41 6.87 5.05 0.48
N ILE A 42 6.58 6.19 1.11
CA ILE A 42 5.30 6.88 1.04
C ILE A 42 5.61 8.34 0.68
N THR A 43 5.02 8.83 -0.40
CA THR A 43 5.07 10.22 -0.82
C THR A 43 3.64 10.75 -0.86
N SER A 44 3.45 12.01 -0.45
CA SER A 44 2.14 12.66 -0.56
C SER A 44 2.26 14.08 -1.08
N ASN A 45 1.20 14.56 -1.71
CA ASN A 45 1.05 15.95 -2.12
C ASN A 45 -0.29 16.46 -1.61
N TYR A 46 -0.22 17.53 -0.81
CA TYR A 46 -1.35 18.15 -0.14
C TYR A 46 -1.85 19.37 -0.91
N HIS A 47 -3.17 19.46 -1.08
CA HIS A 47 -3.92 20.60 -1.60
C HIS A 47 -5.38 20.50 -1.13
N GLU A 48 -5.67 20.89 0.11
CA GLU A 48 -6.97 20.68 0.82
C GLU A 48 -7.31 19.20 1.04
N ASP A 49 -6.82 18.34 0.17
CA ASP A 49 -6.84 16.90 0.20
C ASP A 49 -5.45 16.33 -0.17
N ARG A 50 -5.25 15.02 -0.12
CA ARG A 50 -3.96 14.36 -0.39
C ARG A 50 -4.03 13.35 -1.52
N ARG A 51 -3.07 13.44 -2.43
CA ARG A 51 -2.69 12.35 -3.32
C ARG A 51 -1.53 11.58 -2.73
N TRP A 52 -1.52 10.27 -2.96
CA TRP A 52 -0.55 9.34 -2.41
C TRP A 52 0.24 8.67 -3.53
N GLU A 53 1.52 8.45 -3.30
CA GLU A 53 2.38 7.61 -4.12
C GLU A 53 3.14 6.66 -3.19
N PHE A 54 3.31 5.41 -3.62
CA PHE A 54 3.95 4.37 -2.83
C PHE A 54 5.06 3.67 -3.60
N GLY A 55 6.15 3.36 -2.89
CA GLY A 55 7.16 2.40 -3.33
C GLY A 55 6.88 1.05 -2.70
N CYS A 56 7.19 -0.03 -3.42
CA CYS A 56 7.13 -1.40 -2.91
C CYS A 56 8.50 -2.06 -2.98
N GLN A 57 8.78 -2.95 -2.04
CA GLN A 57 9.97 -3.79 -2.05
C GLN A 57 9.66 -5.22 -1.62
N ALA A 58 10.37 -6.19 -2.20
CA ALA A 58 10.31 -7.58 -1.75
C ALA A 58 10.72 -7.68 -0.27
N THR A 59 9.83 -8.22 0.56
CA THR A 59 10.00 -8.20 2.02
C THR A 59 9.79 -9.58 2.64
N PHE A 60 8.91 -10.40 2.06
CA PHE A 60 8.61 -11.75 2.55
C PHE A 60 8.22 -12.68 1.38
N GLY A 61 8.10 -13.98 1.63
CA GLY A 61 7.66 -14.95 0.61
C GLY A 61 6.20 -14.73 0.17
N GLN A 62 5.71 -15.52 -0.79
CA GLN A 62 4.34 -15.34 -1.30
C GLN A 62 3.21 -15.72 -0.31
N SER A 63 3.52 -16.26 0.88
CA SER A 63 2.55 -16.83 1.82
C SER A 63 2.38 -16.00 3.09
N ALA A 64 1.83 -14.80 2.96
CA ALA A 64 1.43 -13.97 4.10
C ALA A 64 -0.09 -13.83 4.18
N GLU A 65 -0.66 -13.98 5.38
CA GLU A 65 -2.05 -13.59 5.62
C GLU A 65 -2.13 -12.08 5.85
N CYS A 66 -2.94 -11.41 5.04
CA CYS A 66 -3.18 -9.96 5.13
C CYS A 66 -4.50 -9.69 5.82
N TYR A 67 -4.56 -8.64 6.63
CA TYR A 67 -5.81 -8.15 7.19
C TYR A 67 -5.84 -6.63 7.17
N TRP A 68 -7.00 -6.10 6.79
CA TRP A 68 -7.23 -4.67 6.91
C TRP A 68 -7.45 -4.32 8.38
N THR A 69 -6.81 -3.25 8.83
CA THR A 69 -7.16 -2.64 10.11
C THR A 69 -8.55 -2.01 10.03
N ASN A 70 -9.11 -1.66 11.19
CA ASN A 70 -10.12 -0.60 11.24
C ASN A 70 -9.51 0.74 10.79
N TYR A 71 -10.34 1.79 10.69
CA TYR A 71 -9.82 3.13 10.48
C TYR A 71 -8.85 3.50 11.60
N ILE A 72 -7.67 3.97 11.22
CA ILE A 72 -6.54 4.25 12.13
C ILE A 72 -6.50 5.72 12.56
N ASN A 73 -7.41 6.55 12.03
CA ASN A 73 -7.66 7.92 12.47
C ASN A 73 -9.12 8.31 12.30
N ASP A 74 -9.48 9.41 12.97
CA ASP A 74 -10.69 10.19 12.71
C ASP A 74 -10.34 11.45 11.90
N PHE A 75 -11.36 12.14 11.38
CA PHE A 75 -11.19 13.41 10.68
C PHE A 75 -10.66 14.50 11.62
N ASP A 76 -9.89 15.43 11.06
CA ASP A 76 -9.24 16.54 11.76
C ASP A 76 -8.28 16.11 12.88
N GLN A 77 -7.92 14.82 12.91
CA GLN A 77 -6.98 14.26 13.88
C GLN A 77 -5.69 13.84 13.19
N VAL A 78 -4.59 13.95 13.93
CA VAL A 78 -3.27 13.49 13.47
C VAL A 78 -3.33 12.00 13.20
N LEU A 79 -2.93 11.58 11.99
CA LEU A 79 -2.66 10.19 11.72
C LEU A 79 -1.26 9.86 12.25
N LEU A 80 -1.24 9.08 13.32
CA LEU A 80 -0.05 8.43 13.85
C LEU A 80 -0.31 6.94 13.94
N PHE A 81 0.27 6.18 13.01
CA PHE A 81 0.16 4.73 13.02
C PHE A 81 1.52 4.07 13.04
N GLU A 82 1.74 3.25 14.06
CA GLU A 82 2.88 2.36 14.17
C GLU A 82 2.41 0.92 13.91
N CYS A 83 3.03 0.28 12.92
CA CYS A 83 2.75 -1.12 12.64
C CYS A 83 3.25 -1.98 13.82
N PRO A 84 2.44 -2.94 14.33
CA PRO A 84 2.87 -3.81 15.43
C PRO A 84 4.17 -4.56 15.11
N ALA A 85 4.91 -4.97 16.15
CA ALA A 85 6.09 -5.81 15.96
C ALA A 85 5.72 -7.06 15.13
N GLU A 86 6.62 -7.51 14.26
CA GLU A 86 6.37 -8.67 13.38
C GLU A 86 5.22 -8.45 12.37
N HIS A 87 4.98 -7.20 12.00
CA HIS A 87 4.04 -6.84 10.94
C HIS A 87 4.70 -5.85 9.99
N VAL A 88 4.25 -5.84 8.73
CA VAL A 88 4.65 -4.85 7.72
C VAL A 88 3.40 -4.32 7.01
N ILE A 89 3.50 -3.11 6.45
CA ILE A 89 2.37 -2.47 5.74
C ILE A 89 2.43 -2.89 4.27
N ALA A 90 1.35 -3.50 3.79
CA ALA A 90 1.19 -3.97 2.41
C ALA A 90 0.56 -2.95 1.47
N GLY A 91 -0.26 -2.10 2.05
CA GLY A 91 -1.27 -1.35 1.33
C GLY A 91 -1.94 -0.34 2.24
N MET A 92 -2.62 0.61 1.62
CA MET A 92 -3.34 1.68 2.30
C MET A 92 -4.63 1.96 1.52
N SER A 93 -5.69 2.24 2.25
CA SER A 93 -6.97 2.67 1.70
C SER A 93 -7.43 3.92 2.43
N SER A 94 -8.00 4.88 1.70
CA SER A 94 -8.49 6.11 2.31
C SER A 94 -9.65 6.69 1.53
N TYR A 95 -10.46 7.48 2.20
CA TYR A 95 -11.48 8.30 1.55
C TYR A 95 -11.46 9.71 2.13
N HIS A 96 -11.75 10.68 1.27
CA HIS A 96 -11.87 12.08 1.63
C HIS A 96 -13.33 12.43 1.97
N ASN A 97 -13.51 13.46 2.79
CA ASN A 97 -14.81 14.02 3.10
C ASN A 97 -14.77 15.54 3.04
N ASN A 98 -15.47 16.13 2.06
CA ASN A 98 -15.51 17.58 1.81
C ASN A 98 -16.12 18.41 2.96
N TYR A 99 -16.86 17.80 3.90
CA TYR A 99 -17.32 18.56 5.06
C TYR A 99 -16.17 18.87 6.02
N TYR A 100 -15.24 17.92 6.18
CA TYR A 100 -14.06 18.08 7.03
C TYR A 100 -12.83 18.57 6.23
N GLU A 101 -12.84 18.41 4.91
CA GLU A 101 -11.67 18.58 4.05
C GLU A 101 -10.47 17.76 4.54
N ASP A 102 -10.74 16.50 4.91
CA ASP A 102 -9.75 15.58 5.45
C ASP A 102 -10.04 14.12 5.05
N ARG A 103 -9.06 13.24 5.28
CA ARG A 103 -9.12 11.82 4.94
C ARG A 103 -9.14 10.92 6.17
N ARG A 104 -9.98 9.88 6.12
CA ARG A 104 -9.84 8.71 7.00
C ARG A 104 -9.08 7.60 6.29
N LEU A 105 -8.10 7.05 6.99
CA LEU A 105 -7.21 6.02 6.48
C LEU A 105 -7.46 4.67 7.14
N LYS A 106 -7.33 3.62 6.34
CA LYS A 106 -7.10 2.23 6.74
C LYS A 106 -5.74 1.80 6.21
N SER A 107 -5.04 0.97 6.96
CA SER A 107 -3.84 0.28 6.49
C SER A 107 -4.14 -1.19 6.26
N LEU A 108 -3.60 -1.76 5.18
CA LEU A 108 -3.49 -3.20 5.02
C LEU A 108 -2.22 -3.64 5.73
N GLY A 109 -2.37 -4.29 6.88
CA GLY A 109 -1.27 -4.93 7.58
C GLY A 109 -1.08 -6.36 7.10
N TYR A 110 0.17 -6.80 7.03
CA TYR A 110 0.53 -8.22 7.03
C TYR A 110 0.76 -8.69 8.47
N ILE A 111 0.36 -9.91 8.81
CA ILE A 111 1.01 -10.69 9.89
C ILE A 111 2.24 -11.35 9.25
N CYS A 112 3.45 -10.85 9.52
CA CYS A 112 4.69 -11.45 9.02
C CYS A 112 5.83 -11.18 9.98
N SER A 113 6.28 -12.24 10.67
CA SER A 113 7.45 -12.25 11.56
C SER A 113 8.72 -11.80 10.84
N ASN A 114 8.97 -10.48 10.81
CA ASN A 114 10.24 -9.85 11.14
C ASN A 114 10.15 -8.32 10.95
N SER A 115 10.93 -7.65 11.79
CA SER A 115 10.86 -6.24 12.17
C SER A 115 11.18 -5.23 11.05
N GLN A 116 10.17 -4.48 10.62
CA GLN A 116 10.39 -3.12 10.12
C GLN A 116 9.22 -2.22 10.52
N GLN A 117 9.46 -1.33 11.50
CA GLN A 117 8.50 -0.31 11.92
C GLN A 117 8.41 0.76 10.83
N TYR A 118 7.21 0.95 10.27
CA TYR A 118 6.88 2.15 9.52
C TYR A 118 5.94 2.99 10.37
N ILE A 119 6.34 4.23 10.62
CA ILE A 119 5.47 5.22 11.24
C ILE A 119 4.89 6.08 10.12
N VAL A 120 3.59 5.96 9.88
CA VAL A 120 2.89 6.86 8.97
C VAL A 120 2.47 8.09 9.77
N TRP A 121 3.12 9.22 9.48
CA TRP A 121 2.76 10.54 10.02
C TRP A 121 2.08 11.36 8.94
N VAL A 122 0.84 11.77 9.21
CA VAL A 122 0.13 12.74 8.37
C VAL A 122 -0.49 13.78 9.28
N LYS A 123 -0.11 15.05 9.06
CA LYS A 123 -0.78 16.22 9.60
C LYS A 123 -1.57 16.87 8.50
#